data_AF-A0A2N6IDE2-F1
#
_entry.id   AF-A0A2N6IDE2-F1
#
_cell.length_a   1.000
_cell.length_b   1.000
_cell.length_c   1.000
_cell.angle_alpha   90.00
_cell.angle_beta   90.00
_cell.angle_gamma   90.00
#
_symmetry.space_group_name_H-M   'P 1'
#
loop_
_entity.id
_entity.type
_entity.pdbx_description
1 polymer ?
#
loop_
_entity_poly.entity_id
_entity_poly.type
_entity_poly.pdbx_seq_one_letter_code
_entity_poly.pdbx_strand_id
1 'polypeptide(L)'
;MGAVAKPWQIALTLAWVALLGLFFAQVEIQIEGAAGWAANLPTWRIESHWLLDIFWGGRPMTGYHAWVFPFIALFFHFPMIFLAQWSLRLECRAIGCIMLFWIIEDYLWFVLNPAYGVAHFNPAHIAWHKHWLWWAPTDYWVSLLLAGVLLWFSYKRKS
;
A
#
# COMPACT_ATOMS: atom_id res chain seq x y z
N MET A 1 21.19 1.46 25.38
CA MET A 1 20.50 0.18 25.13
C MET A 1 19.13 0.49 24.52
N GLY A 2 18.84 0.06 23.29
CA GLY A 2 17.52 0.32 22.69
C GLY A 2 16.45 -0.53 23.36
N ALA A 3 15.38 0.10 23.87
CA ALA A 3 14.25 -0.62 24.44
C ALA A 3 13.67 -1.60 23.42
N VAL A 4 13.40 -2.84 23.86
CA VAL A 4 12.68 -3.83 23.07
C VAL A 4 11.28 -3.29 22.81
N ALA A 5 10.84 -3.28 21.55
CA ALA A 5 9.48 -2.88 21.23
C ALA A 5 8.50 -3.84 21.92
N LYS A 6 7.57 -3.28 22.67
CA LYS A 6 6.57 -4.08 23.38
C LYS A 6 5.57 -4.62 22.35
N PRO A 7 5.04 -5.85 22.52
CA PRO A 7 4.09 -6.43 21.56
C PRO A 7 2.89 -5.52 21.26
N TRP A 8 2.39 -4.79 22.26
CA TRP A 8 1.29 -3.85 22.07
C TRP A 8 1.65 -2.67 21.15
N GLN A 9 2.92 -2.23 21.09
CA GLN A 9 3.35 -1.16 20.19
C GLN A 9 3.29 -1.60 18.73
N ILE A 10 3.66 -2.86 18.48
CA ILE A 10 3.57 -3.50 17.16
C ILE A 10 2.10 -3.62 16.78
N ALA A 11 1.27 -4.16 17.67
CA ALA A 11 -0.18 -4.30 17.44
C ALA A 11 -0.83 -2.93 17.16
N LEU A 12 -0.49 -1.90 17.93
CA LEU A 12 -0.99 -0.54 17.72
C LEU A 12 -0.55 0.02 16.37
N THR A 13 0.70 -0.22 15.96
CA THR A 13 1.21 0.23 14.66
C THR A 13 0.44 -0.44 13.52
N LEU A 14 0.24 -1.76 13.58
CA LEU A 14 -0.50 -2.50 12.57
C LEU A 14 -1.97 -2.07 12.51
N ALA A 15 -2.62 -1.90 13.67
CA ALA A 15 -4.00 -1.41 13.74
C ALA A 15 -4.13 0.01 13.15
N TRP A 16 -3.15 0.88 13.41
CA TRP A 16 -3.15 2.24 12.86
C TRP A 16 -2.95 2.27 11.35
N VAL A 17 -2.05 1.44 10.83
CA VAL A 17 -1.86 1.27 9.37
C VAL A 17 -3.13 0.75 8.72
N ALA A 18 -3.81 -0.22 9.34
CA ALA A 18 -5.07 -0.74 8.84
C ALA A 18 -6.19 0.32 8.85
N LEU A 19 -6.25 1.13 9.91
CA LEU A 19 -7.20 2.25 9.99
C LEU A 19 -6.94 3.29 8.89
N LEU A 20 -5.68 3.66 8.64
CA LEU A 20 -5.32 4.55 7.55
C LEU A 20 -5.74 3.97 6.19
N GLY A 21 -5.43 2.69 5.95
CA GLY A 21 -5.82 2.00 4.73
C GLY A 21 -7.33 1.96 4.53
N LEU A 22 -8.11 1.68 5.58
CA LEU A 22 -9.58 1.72 5.53
C LEU A 22 -10.11 3.09 5.11
N PHE A 23 -9.62 4.17 5.72
CA PHE A 23 -10.09 5.52 5.40
C PHE A 23 -9.69 5.94 4.00
N PHE A 24 -8.50 5.56 3.56
CA PHE A 24 -8.04 5.88 2.22
C PHE A 24 -8.81 5.08 1.15
N ALA A 25 -9.06 3.79 1.38
CA ALA A 25 -9.93 2.98 0.51
C ALA A 25 -11.32 3.59 0.36
N GLN A 26 -11.90 4.11 1.46
CA GLN A 26 -13.16 4.85 1.40
C GLN A 26 -13.05 6.15 0.60
N VAL A 27 -11.92 6.85 0.63
CA VAL A 27 -11.75 8.03 -0.25
C VAL A 27 -11.69 7.60 -1.71
N GLU A 28 -10.93 6.55 -2.03
CA GLU A 28 -10.77 6.05 -3.40
C GLU A 28 -12.08 5.49 -3.97
N ILE A 29 -12.85 4.71 -3.21
CA ILE A 29 -14.15 4.20 -3.67
C ILE A 29 -15.07 5.35 -4.11
N GLN A 30 -15.05 6.47 -3.39
CA GLN A 30 -15.96 7.60 -3.62
C GLN A 30 -15.56 8.40 -4.87
N ILE A 31 -14.28 8.43 -5.23
CA ILE A 31 -13.78 9.17 -6.39
C ILE A 31 -13.65 8.29 -7.64
N GLU A 32 -13.38 6.98 -7.50
CA GLU A 32 -13.18 6.06 -8.62
C GLU A 32 -14.45 5.27 -8.98
N GLY A 33 -15.28 4.95 -7.99
CA GLY A 33 -16.49 4.15 -8.16
C GLY A 33 -16.20 2.78 -8.81
N ALA A 34 -17.04 2.39 -9.77
CA ALA A 34 -16.91 1.10 -10.47
C ALA A 34 -15.74 1.03 -11.45
N ALA A 35 -15.27 2.18 -11.94
CA ALA A 35 -14.28 2.22 -13.01
C ALA A 35 -12.88 1.79 -12.52
N GLY A 36 -12.55 2.14 -11.28
CA GLY A 36 -11.27 1.80 -10.65
C GLY A 36 -10.05 2.42 -11.33
N TRP A 37 -8.91 2.33 -10.65
CA TRP A 37 -7.59 2.68 -11.18
C TRP A 37 -7.54 4.07 -11.83
N ALA A 38 -8.23 5.03 -11.22
CA ALA A 38 -8.39 6.41 -11.67
C ALA A 38 -8.90 6.56 -13.12
N ALA A 39 -9.59 5.56 -13.69
CA ALA A 39 -9.94 5.54 -15.11
C ALA A 39 -10.80 6.73 -15.56
N ASN A 40 -11.68 7.22 -14.68
CA ASN A 40 -12.55 8.36 -14.95
C ASN A 40 -12.11 9.67 -14.28
N LEU A 41 -10.97 9.67 -13.56
CA LEU A 41 -10.49 10.88 -12.89
C LEU A 41 -9.92 11.86 -13.92
N PRO A 42 -10.07 13.19 -13.71
CA PRO A 42 -9.58 14.22 -14.62
C PRO A 42 -8.05 14.40 -14.47
N THR A 43 -7.29 13.38 -14.84
CA THR A 43 -5.84 13.32 -14.68
C THR A 43 -5.17 12.81 -15.95
N TRP A 44 -3.89 13.15 -16.13
CA TRP A 44 -3.12 12.63 -17.26
C TRP A 44 -2.83 11.13 -17.09
N ARG A 45 -2.54 10.44 -18.19
CA ARG A 45 -2.28 8.99 -18.18
C ARG A 45 -1.14 8.60 -19.11
N ILE A 46 -0.31 7.69 -18.64
CA ILE A 46 0.71 6.99 -19.43
C ILE A 46 0.28 5.54 -19.53
N GLU A 47 -0.24 5.17 -20.69
CA GLU A 47 -0.81 3.85 -20.98
C GLU A 47 0.25 2.74 -21.09
N SER A 48 1.37 3.07 -21.74
CA SER A 48 2.41 2.12 -22.07
C SER A 48 3.78 2.77 -22.00
N HIS A 49 4.66 2.21 -21.20
CA HIS A 49 6.08 2.54 -21.16
C HIS A 49 6.81 1.38 -20.49
N TRP A 50 7.98 0.97 -20.99
CA TRP A 50 8.71 -0.20 -20.48
C TRP A 50 9.07 -0.09 -18.98
N LEU A 51 9.29 1.12 -18.47
CA LEU A 51 9.46 1.36 -17.03
C LEU A 51 8.24 0.96 -16.20
N LEU A 52 7.03 1.01 -16.77
CA LEU A 52 5.81 0.57 -16.07
C LEU A 52 5.83 -0.94 -15.87
N ASP A 53 6.35 -1.70 -16.83
CA ASP A 53 6.45 -3.16 -16.68
C ASP A 53 7.42 -3.56 -15.57
N ILE A 54 8.49 -2.78 -15.36
CA ILE A 54 9.49 -3.05 -14.32
C ILE A 54 9.05 -2.54 -12.94
N PHE A 55 8.56 -1.30 -12.86
CA PHE A 55 8.35 -0.61 -11.58
C PHE A 55 6.88 -0.45 -11.18
N TRP A 56 5.94 -0.66 -12.12
CA TRP A 56 4.52 -0.38 -11.92
C TRP A 56 3.62 -1.60 -12.17
N GLY A 57 4.19 -2.81 -12.22
CA GLY A 57 3.46 -4.05 -12.51
C GLY A 57 2.80 -4.05 -13.90
N GLY A 58 3.28 -3.21 -14.81
CA GLY A 58 2.73 -2.97 -16.13
C GLY A 58 1.38 -2.24 -16.13
N ARG A 59 0.96 -1.66 -14.99
CA ARG A 59 -0.27 -0.88 -14.90
C ARG A 59 -0.08 0.51 -15.53
N PRO A 60 -1.14 1.14 -16.05
CA PRO A 60 -1.06 2.53 -16.48
C PRO A 60 -0.71 3.44 -15.31
N MET A 61 0.24 4.36 -15.50
CA MET A 61 0.50 5.41 -14.53
C MET A 61 -0.47 6.56 -14.78
N THR A 62 -1.21 6.96 -13.76
CA THR A 62 -2.09 8.14 -13.83
C THR A 62 -1.49 9.27 -13.00
N GLY A 63 -1.84 10.52 -13.29
CA GLY A 63 -1.39 11.64 -12.47
C GLY A 63 -1.91 11.56 -11.04
N TYR A 64 -3.08 10.95 -10.81
CA TYR A 64 -3.55 10.61 -9.48
C TYR A 64 -2.52 9.76 -8.73
N HIS A 65 -2.11 8.63 -9.31
CA HIS A 65 -1.11 7.75 -8.71
C HIS A 65 0.25 8.44 -8.52
N ALA A 66 0.69 9.23 -9.51
CA ALA A 66 1.97 9.93 -9.45
C ALA A 66 2.08 10.89 -8.25
N TRP A 67 0.96 11.42 -7.77
CA TRP A 67 0.94 12.32 -6.60
C TRP A 67 0.58 11.60 -5.31
N VAL A 68 -0.32 10.62 -5.36
CA VAL A 68 -0.82 10.00 -4.13
C VAL A 68 0.19 9.02 -3.52
N PHE A 69 0.97 8.32 -4.32
CA PHE A 69 2.03 7.44 -3.82
C PHE A 69 3.10 8.21 -3.04
N PRO A 70 3.71 9.29 -3.58
CA PRO A 70 4.61 10.15 -2.82
C PRO A 70 3.93 10.81 -1.62
N PHE A 71 2.67 11.21 -1.72
CA PHE A 71 1.94 11.83 -0.60
C PHE A 71 1.84 10.88 0.61
N ILE A 72 1.46 9.62 0.39
CA ILE A 72 1.44 8.60 1.44
C ILE A 72 2.85 8.32 1.97
N ALA A 73 3.86 8.26 1.09
CA ALA A 73 5.24 8.11 1.53
C ALA A 73 5.66 9.28 2.45
N LEU A 74 5.38 10.53 2.08
CA LEU A 74 5.65 11.70 2.91
C LEU A 74 4.92 11.62 4.26
N PHE A 75 3.68 11.15 4.28
CA PHE A 75 2.90 10.99 5.52
C PHE A 75 3.56 10.00 6.49
N PHE A 76 4.01 8.84 6.02
CA PHE A 76 4.70 7.85 6.86
C PHE A 76 6.09 8.29 7.32
N HIS A 77 6.78 9.15 6.56
CA HIS A 77 8.07 9.71 6.95
C HIS A 77 7.96 11.01 7.75
N PHE A 78 6.77 11.64 7.80
CA PHE A 78 6.56 12.91 8.49
C PHE A 78 7.02 12.88 9.96
N PRO A 79 6.71 11.86 10.78
CA PRO A 79 7.20 11.81 12.16
C PRO A 79 8.73 11.77 12.28
N MET A 80 9.43 11.15 11.33
CA MET A 80 10.90 11.05 11.33
C MET A 80 11.53 12.41 11.08
N ILE A 81 10.97 13.18 10.13
CA ILE A 81 11.39 14.55 9.85
C ILE A 81 11.00 15.50 10.98
N PHE A 82 9.75 15.41 11.45
CA PHE A 82 9.20 16.27 12.49
C PHE A 82 9.96 16.14 13.82
N LEU A 83 10.35 14.92 14.19
CA LEU A 83 11.13 14.66 15.41
C LEU A 83 12.65 14.75 15.18
N ALA A 84 13.10 15.01 13.94
CA ALA A 84 14.50 14.94 13.54
C ALA A 84 15.18 13.63 13.97
N GLN A 85 14.45 12.51 13.87
CA GLN A 85 14.93 11.18 14.23
C GLN A 85 14.98 10.29 12.99
N TRP A 86 16.19 10.01 12.51
CA TRP A 86 16.41 9.09 11.40
C TRP A 86 17.23 7.89 11.83
N SER A 87 16.81 6.70 11.42
CA SER A 87 17.64 5.51 11.51
C SER A 87 17.17 4.47 10.50
N LEU A 88 18.08 3.59 10.08
CA LEU A 88 17.72 2.49 9.17
C LEU A 88 16.54 1.65 9.68
N ARG A 89 16.40 1.48 11.01
CA ARG A 89 15.24 0.76 11.58
C ARG A 89 13.94 1.53 11.43
N LEU A 90 13.96 2.85 11.59
CA LEU A 90 12.78 3.68 11.38
C LEU A 90 12.39 3.67 9.90
N GLU A 91 13.37 3.74 9.00
CA GLU A 91 13.18 3.63 7.55
C GLU A 91 12.53 2.30 7.16
N CYS A 92 13.10 1.17 7.63
CA CYS A 92 12.50 -0.14 7.39
C CYS A 92 11.06 -0.24 7.93
N ARG A 93 10.79 0.39 9.08
CA ARG A 93 9.43 0.42 9.62
C ARG A 93 8.49 1.25 8.76
N ALA A 94 8.91 2.44 8.34
CA ALA A 94 8.11 3.32 7.48
C ALA A 94 7.78 2.62 6.15
N ILE A 95 8.78 2.08 5.46
CA ILE A 95 8.60 1.35 4.19
C ILE A 95 7.72 0.10 4.40
N GLY A 96 7.96 -0.68 5.46
CA GLY A 96 7.12 -1.83 5.78
C GLY A 96 5.65 -1.45 6.04
N CYS A 97 5.41 -0.34 6.74
CA CYS A 97 4.06 0.19 6.95
C CYS A 97 3.41 0.70 5.65
N ILE A 98 4.17 1.36 4.77
CA ILE A 98 3.67 1.81 3.45
C ILE A 98 3.25 0.60 2.60
N MET A 99 4.05 -0.47 2.58
CA MET A 99 3.69 -1.70 1.86
C MET A 99 2.42 -2.34 2.41
N LEU A 100 2.29 -2.46 3.73
CA LEU A 100 1.07 -2.96 4.36
C LEU A 100 -0.14 -2.06 4.11
N PHE A 101 0.06 -0.73 4.14
CA PHE A 101 -0.97 0.24 3.85
C PHE A 101 -1.58 -0.02 2.47
N TRP A 102 -0.77 -0.09 1.41
CA TRP A 102 -1.27 -0.31 0.05
C TRP A 102 -1.94 -1.66 -0.15
N ILE A 103 -1.47 -2.73 0.51
CA ILE A 103 -2.13 -4.04 0.45
C ILE A 103 -3.50 -3.98 1.13
N ILE A 104 -3.57 -3.41 2.32
CA ILE A 104 -4.81 -3.34 3.11
C ILE A 104 -5.81 -2.43 2.41
N GLU A 105 -5.34 -1.27 1.96
CA GLU A 105 -6.12 -0.28 1.25
C GLU A 105 -6.73 -0.89 -0.03
N ASP A 106 -5.93 -1.40 -0.96
CA ASP A 106 -6.41 -1.97 -2.23
C ASP A 106 -7.36 -3.17 -1.99
N TYR A 107 -7.06 -4.03 -1.00
CA TYR A 107 -7.97 -5.11 -0.63
C TYR A 107 -9.32 -4.59 -0.10
N LEU A 108 -9.29 -3.60 0.80
CA LEU A 108 -10.51 -2.99 1.35
C LEU A 108 -11.26 -2.20 0.28
N TRP A 109 -10.56 -1.59 -0.68
CA TRP A 109 -11.18 -0.98 -1.85
C TRP A 109 -12.07 -1.99 -2.55
N PHE A 110 -11.54 -3.16 -2.93
CA PHE A 110 -12.35 -4.18 -3.60
C PHE A 110 -13.48 -4.72 -2.74
N VAL A 111 -13.19 -5.07 -1.49
CA VAL A 111 -14.15 -5.72 -0.60
C VAL A 111 -15.30 -4.79 -0.22
N LEU A 112 -15.04 -3.50 -0.06
CA LEU A 112 -16.02 -2.51 0.37
C LEU A 112 -16.67 -1.75 -0.79
N ASN A 113 -16.07 -1.75 -1.99
CA ASN A 113 -16.67 -1.12 -3.17
C ASN A 113 -17.93 -1.90 -3.60
N PRO A 114 -19.13 -1.26 -3.59
CA PRO A 114 -20.38 -1.93 -3.98
C PRO A 114 -20.39 -2.49 -5.41
N ALA A 115 -19.54 -1.97 -6.30
CA ALA A 115 -19.39 -2.47 -7.67
C ALA A 115 -18.59 -3.78 -7.75
N TYR A 116 -17.80 -4.10 -6.72
CA TYR A 116 -16.97 -5.31 -6.66
C TYR A 116 -17.43 -6.20 -5.50
N GLY A 117 -17.05 -5.87 -4.27
CA GLY A 117 -17.23 -6.75 -3.13
C GLY A 117 -16.41 -8.03 -3.22
N VAL A 118 -16.51 -8.86 -2.19
CA VAL A 118 -15.75 -10.12 -2.08
C VAL A 118 -15.99 -11.05 -3.29
N ALA A 119 -17.20 -11.05 -3.86
CA ALA A 119 -17.55 -11.92 -4.98
C ALA A 119 -16.77 -11.61 -6.28
N HIS A 120 -16.36 -10.36 -6.47
CA HIS A 120 -15.65 -9.91 -7.66
C HIS A 120 -14.14 -9.71 -7.41
N PHE A 121 -13.61 -10.14 -6.25
CA PHE A 121 -12.17 -10.14 -5.99
C PHE A 121 -11.46 -11.31 -6.69
N ASN A 122 -11.34 -11.23 -8.01
CA ASN A 122 -10.72 -12.26 -8.84
C ASN A 122 -10.21 -11.68 -10.17
N PRO A 123 -9.31 -12.37 -10.89
CA PRO A 123 -8.70 -11.86 -12.12
C PRO A 123 -9.68 -11.60 -13.26
N ALA A 124 -10.89 -12.17 -13.25
CA ALA A 124 -11.87 -11.95 -14.31
C ALA A 124 -12.54 -10.58 -14.22
N HIS A 125 -12.55 -9.94 -13.05
CA HIS A 125 -13.20 -8.66 -12.82
C HIS A 125 -12.20 -7.51 -12.61
N ILE A 126 -10.95 -7.83 -12.28
CA ILE A 126 -9.93 -6.84 -11.91
C ILE A 126 -8.84 -6.81 -12.99
N ALA A 127 -9.05 -5.96 -14.00
CA ALA A 127 -8.21 -5.94 -15.21
C ALA A 127 -6.81 -5.35 -15.01
N TRP A 128 -6.59 -4.51 -13.98
CA TRP A 128 -5.29 -3.87 -13.75
C TRP A 128 -4.30 -4.75 -13.00
N HIS A 129 -4.75 -5.76 -12.26
CA HIS A 129 -3.85 -6.76 -11.66
C HIS A 129 -3.57 -7.88 -12.65
N LYS A 130 -2.44 -7.79 -13.37
CA LYS A 130 -2.09 -8.72 -14.47
C LYS A 130 -1.74 -10.13 -14.00
N HIS A 131 -1.17 -10.25 -12.80
CA HIS A 131 -0.64 -11.51 -12.28
C HIS A 131 -1.27 -11.84 -10.93
N TRP A 132 -1.74 -13.07 -10.81
CA TRP A 132 -2.41 -13.57 -9.62
C TRP A 132 -1.72 -14.84 -9.14
N LEU A 133 -1.63 -15.00 -7.83
CA LEU A 133 -1.17 -16.21 -7.18
C LEU A 133 -2.22 -16.62 -6.16
N TRP A 134 -2.73 -17.84 -6.31
CA TRP A 134 -3.86 -18.37 -5.53
C TRP A 134 -5.11 -17.49 -5.66
N TRP A 135 -5.46 -16.74 -4.62
CA TRP A 135 -6.69 -15.95 -4.54
C TRP A 135 -6.45 -14.44 -4.52
N ALA A 136 -5.21 -13.97 -4.62
CA ALA A 136 -4.86 -12.55 -4.58
C ALA A 136 -3.80 -12.18 -5.63
N PRO A 137 -3.67 -10.90 -5.98
CA PRO A 137 -2.61 -10.40 -6.86
C PRO A 137 -1.20 -10.80 -6.40
N THR A 138 -0.31 -11.13 -7.33
CA THR A 138 1.06 -11.58 -7.01
C THR A 138 1.86 -10.51 -6.25
N ASP A 139 1.65 -9.24 -6.57
CA ASP A 139 2.26 -8.10 -5.89
C ASP A 139 1.85 -7.99 -4.42
N TYR A 140 0.67 -8.48 -4.02
CA TYR A 140 0.30 -8.56 -2.60
C TYR A 140 1.22 -9.51 -1.85
N TRP A 141 1.43 -10.72 -2.37
CA TRP A 141 2.26 -11.72 -1.72
C TRP A 141 3.72 -11.27 -1.60
N VAL A 142 4.26 -10.67 -2.67
CA VAL A 142 5.63 -10.13 -2.68
C VAL A 142 5.75 -8.98 -1.68
N SER A 143 4.80 -8.04 -1.70
CA SER A 143 4.81 -6.88 -0.81
C SER A 143 4.61 -7.29 0.65
N LEU A 144 3.75 -8.27 0.93
CA LEU A 144 3.53 -8.80 2.29
C LEU A 144 4.78 -9.48 2.84
N LEU A 145 5.47 -10.27 2.03
CA LEU A 145 6.73 -10.90 2.41
C LEU A 145 7.80 -9.85 2.72
N LEU A 146 7.99 -8.88 1.84
CA LEU A 146 8.97 -7.81 2.02
C LEU A 146 8.64 -6.93 3.23
N ALA A 147 7.37 -6.57 3.41
CA ALA A 147 6.90 -5.84 4.58
C ALA A 147 7.19 -6.62 5.88
N GLY A 148 6.90 -7.93 5.89
CA GLY A 148 7.20 -8.81 7.03
C GLY A 148 8.69 -8.82 7.40
N VAL A 149 9.57 -8.94 6.40
CA VAL A 149 11.03 -8.91 6.60
C VAL A 149 11.49 -7.55 7.14
N LEU A 150 11.01 -6.46 6.56
CA LEU A 150 11.38 -5.09 6.97
C LEU A 150 10.90 -4.78 8.38
N LEU A 151 9.66 -5.12 8.71
CA LEU A 151 9.10 -4.93 10.05
C LEU A 151 9.82 -5.79 11.08
N TRP A 152 10.07 -7.06 10.77
CA TRP A 152 10.87 -7.93 11.63
C TRP A 152 12.25 -7.33 11.91
N PHE A 153 12.97 -6.88 10.87
CA PHE A 153 14.28 -6.23 11.04
C PHE A 153 14.18 -4.94 11.86
N SER A 154 13.13 -4.15 11.66
CA SER A 154 12.91 -2.87 12.36
C SER A 154 12.72 -3.05 13.87
N TYR A 155 12.14 -4.17 14.30
CA TYR A 155 11.85 -4.48 15.70
C TYR A 155 12.87 -5.45 16.34
N LYS A 156 13.73 -6.07 15.52
CA LYS A 156 14.80 -6.95 16.02
C LYS A 156 15.78 -6.18 16.91
N ARG A 157 16.06 -6.75 18.09
CA ARG A 157 17.02 -6.24 19.07
C ARG A 157 18.39 -6.02 18.42
N LYS A 158 19.08 -4.91 18.76
CA LYS A 158 20.51 -4.77 18.46
C LYS A 158 21.25 -5.84 19.25
N SER A 159 21.95 -6.73 18.54
CA SER A 159 23.00 -7.57 19.13
C SER A 159 24.10 -6.69 19.69
#